data_AF-A0A5N5WR25-F1
#
_entry.id   AF-A0A5N5WR25-F1
#
_cell.length_a   1.000
_cell.length_b   1.000
_cell.length_c   1.000
_cell.angle_alpha   90.00
_cell.angle_beta   90.00
_cell.angle_gamma   90.00
#
_symmetry.space_group_name_H-M   'P 1'
#
loop_
_entity.id
_entity.type
_entity.pdbx_description
1 polymer ?
#
loop_
_entity_poly.entity_id
_entity_poly.type
_entity_poly.pdbx_seq_one_letter_code
_entity_poly.pdbx_strand_id
1 'polypeptide(L)'
;MTTSNAWAPSLHREGTSVSSEPVFHDSPRRMEPKSWYPHDFNRALLNTFTEEEVSYLLKEPDCAPRFVYGALMLPTVLKYYIDVDQAIDLTRSMTRASISGYKLYEYGEPRMPVIVQSSNPHDTVEGMLVFGLDVGHRNAIYELEGGLMELVNARVQICLSDSSLGSHEIRSGRTVDAGMFAWLHPKEGLKLVQNTAWSLDEFLKDQIYDNIAQSQRRLSLDGSGQFT
;
A
#
# COMPACT_ATOMS: atom_id res chain seq x y z
N MET A 1 28.85 49.94 -67.39
CA MET A 1 28.60 49.58 -65.98
C MET A 1 28.97 48.10 -65.82
N THR A 2 30.25 47.73 -65.63
CA THR A 2 30.97 47.46 -64.36
C THR A 2 30.26 46.43 -63.45
N THR A 3 30.85 45.38 -62.86
CA THR A 3 32.15 44.67 -62.92
C THR A 3 32.02 43.42 -62.04
N SER A 4 32.84 42.41 -62.31
CA SER A 4 33.21 41.26 -61.47
C SER A 4 33.56 41.62 -60.01
N ASN A 5 33.28 40.73 -59.04
CA ASN A 5 34.32 40.03 -58.25
C ASN A 5 33.76 39.10 -57.15
N ALA A 6 34.47 38.00 -56.96
CA ALA A 6 34.36 37.01 -55.89
C ALA A 6 35.09 37.46 -54.61
N TRP A 7 34.63 36.99 -53.44
CA TRP A 7 35.47 36.47 -52.34
C TRP A 7 34.60 35.87 -51.20
N ALA A 8 34.95 34.66 -50.75
CA ALA A 8 34.59 34.13 -49.42
C ALA A 8 35.60 34.66 -48.36
N PRO A 9 35.31 34.60 -47.03
CA PRO A 9 35.57 33.35 -46.29
C PRO A 9 34.62 33.04 -45.12
N SER A 10 34.71 31.77 -44.70
CA SER A 10 34.06 31.07 -43.59
C SER A 10 34.29 31.70 -42.20
N LEU A 11 33.35 31.46 -41.28
CA LEU A 11 33.63 31.24 -39.85
C LEU A 11 32.50 30.45 -39.19
N HIS A 12 32.88 29.33 -38.58
CA HIS A 12 32.08 28.52 -37.66
C HIS A 12 31.48 29.35 -36.52
N ARG A 13 30.25 29.03 -36.13
CA ARG A 13 29.97 28.83 -34.70
C ARG A 13 28.79 27.90 -34.50
N GLU A 14 29.05 26.86 -33.73
CA GLU A 14 28.11 25.93 -33.14
C GLU A 14 26.96 26.68 -32.45
N GLY A 15 25.74 26.33 -32.84
CA GLY A 15 24.51 26.67 -32.13
C GLY A 15 23.89 25.35 -31.71
N THR A 16 24.25 24.93 -30.51
CA THR A 16 23.87 23.73 -29.77
C THR A 16 22.43 23.31 -30.05
N SER A 17 22.26 22.12 -30.64
CA SER A 17 21.01 21.39 -30.58
C SER A 17 20.71 21.13 -29.10
N VAL A 18 19.70 21.79 -28.55
CA VAL A 18 19.15 21.43 -27.24
C VAL A 18 18.52 20.06 -27.42
N SER A 19 19.32 19.04 -27.12
CA SER A 19 18.88 17.68 -26.96
C SER A 19 17.90 17.69 -25.79
N SER A 20 16.61 17.61 -26.10
CA SER A 20 15.56 17.35 -25.13
C SER A 20 15.94 16.11 -24.35
N GLU A 21 16.36 16.31 -23.09
CA GLU A 21 16.55 15.25 -22.13
C GLU A 21 15.23 14.49 -21.99
N PRO A 22 15.25 13.14 -21.96
CA PRO A 22 14.06 12.41 -21.60
C PRO A 22 13.69 12.80 -20.18
N VAL A 23 12.55 13.48 -20.03
CA VAL A 23 11.87 13.62 -18.74
C VAL A 23 11.57 12.19 -18.31
N PHE A 24 12.40 11.66 -17.41
CA PHE A 24 12.07 10.44 -16.69
C PHE A 24 10.78 10.73 -15.93
N HIS A 25 9.66 10.24 -16.46
CA HIS A 25 8.48 10.07 -15.65
C HIS A 25 8.89 9.12 -14.52
N ASP A 26 9.17 9.70 -13.34
CA ASP A 26 9.39 8.95 -12.12
C ASP A 26 8.15 8.06 -11.97
N SER A 27 8.31 6.78 -12.28
CA SER A 27 7.21 5.83 -12.17
C SER A 27 6.80 5.86 -10.70
N PRO A 28 5.50 5.96 -10.39
CA PRO A 28 5.08 6.11 -9.01
C PRO A 28 5.70 5.00 -8.16
N ARG A 29 6.39 5.40 -7.08
CA ARG A 29 7.16 4.46 -6.27
C ARG A 29 6.23 3.45 -5.64
N ARG A 30 6.49 2.18 -5.95
CA ARG A 30 5.81 1.04 -5.36
C ARG A 30 6.20 0.87 -3.90
N MET A 31 5.39 0.13 -3.17
CA MET A 31 5.68 -0.28 -1.80
C MET A 31 6.85 -1.27 -1.80
N GLU A 32 7.95 -0.90 -1.16
CA GLU A 32 9.17 -1.71 -1.10
C GLU A 32 9.53 -2.05 0.36
N PRO A 33 9.98 -3.29 0.62
CA PRO A 33 10.48 -3.64 1.94
C PRO A 33 11.77 -2.87 2.23
N LYS A 34 11.91 -2.38 3.47
CA LYS A 34 13.12 -1.69 3.93
C LYS A 34 13.69 -2.42 5.13
N SER A 35 15.02 -2.48 5.24
CA SER A 35 15.68 -3.24 6.31
C SER A 35 15.35 -2.73 7.72
N TRP A 36 14.94 -1.46 7.85
CA TRP A 36 14.52 -0.85 9.13
C TRP A 36 13.02 -0.91 9.39
N TYR A 37 12.23 -1.44 8.46
CA TYR A 37 10.81 -1.68 8.71
C TYR A 37 10.60 -2.87 9.66
N PRO A 38 9.45 -2.94 10.35
CA PRO A 38 9.11 -4.06 11.21
C PRO A 38 9.20 -5.39 10.46
N HIS A 39 9.80 -6.39 11.11
CA HIS A 39 10.08 -7.69 10.49
C HIS A 39 8.80 -8.42 10.06
N ASP A 40 7.74 -8.33 10.87
CA ASP A 40 6.41 -8.87 10.57
C ASP A 40 5.80 -8.23 9.31
N PHE A 41 5.93 -6.90 9.16
CA PHE A 41 5.50 -6.20 7.96
C PHE A 41 6.28 -6.62 6.72
N ASN A 42 7.61 -6.69 6.80
CA ASN A 42 8.44 -7.16 5.68
C ASN A 42 8.09 -8.61 5.27
N ARG A 43 7.79 -9.50 6.23
CA ARG A 43 7.28 -10.84 5.94
C ARG A 43 5.95 -10.77 5.18
N ALA A 44 4.98 -10.02 5.69
CA ALA A 44 3.68 -9.86 5.05
C ALA A 44 3.79 -9.29 3.63
N LEU A 45 4.68 -8.32 3.40
CA LEU A 45 4.93 -7.72 2.09
C LEU A 45 5.46 -8.70 1.03
N LEU A 46 6.17 -9.74 1.48
CA LEU A 46 6.78 -10.76 0.64
C LEU A 46 5.92 -12.01 0.53
N ASN A 47 4.85 -12.12 1.33
CA ASN A 47 3.93 -13.24 1.26
C ASN A 47 3.21 -13.26 -0.09
N THR A 48 3.24 -14.44 -0.70
CA THR A 48 2.48 -14.78 -1.91
C THR A 48 1.71 -16.05 -1.62
N PHE A 49 0.54 -16.17 -2.23
CA PHE A 49 -0.36 -17.30 -2.04
C PHE A 49 -0.52 -18.07 -3.35
N THR A 50 -0.77 -19.37 -3.26
CA THR A 50 -1.26 -20.12 -4.42
C THR A 50 -2.74 -19.84 -4.68
N GLU A 51 -3.23 -20.23 -5.85
CA GLU A 51 -4.65 -20.09 -6.20
C GLU A 51 -5.56 -20.89 -5.24
N GLU A 52 -5.10 -22.06 -4.80
CA GLU A 52 -5.79 -22.92 -3.85
C GLU A 52 -5.85 -22.29 -2.46
N GLU A 53 -4.75 -21.70 -1.99
CA GLU A 53 -4.68 -21.03 -0.69
C GLU A 53 -5.64 -19.84 -0.62
N VAL A 54 -5.64 -18.97 -1.63
CA VAL A 54 -6.59 -17.85 -1.68
C VAL A 54 -8.03 -18.36 -1.73
N SER A 55 -8.30 -19.39 -2.53
CA SER A 55 -9.65 -19.97 -2.62
C SER A 55 -10.10 -20.62 -1.31
N TYR A 56 -9.18 -21.16 -0.52
CA TYR A 56 -9.46 -21.67 0.82
C TYR A 56 -9.78 -20.53 1.78
N LEU A 57 -8.94 -19.50 1.83
CA LEU A 57 -9.13 -18.33 2.69
C LEU A 57 -10.44 -17.59 2.42
N LEU A 58 -10.91 -17.57 1.17
CA LEU A 58 -12.17 -16.94 0.78
C LEU A 58 -13.43 -17.76 1.12
N LYS A 59 -13.30 -19.05 1.44
CA LYS A 59 -14.43 -19.92 1.79
C LYS A 59 -14.85 -19.80 3.25
N GLU A 60 -14.02 -19.18 4.09
CA GLU A 60 -14.35 -19.00 5.50
C GLU A 60 -15.61 -18.12 5.64
N PRO A 61 -16.69 -18.64 6.23
CA PRO A 61 -17.94 -17.91 6.36
C PRO A 61 -17.73 -16.70 7.27
N ASP A 62 -18.37 -15.59 6.94
CA ASP A 62 -18.28 -14.35 7.70
C ASP A 62 -16.83 -13.90 7.97
N CYS A 63 -15.91 -14.16 7.02
CA CYS A 63 -14.50 -13.75 7.03
C CYS A 63 -14.10 -12.92 5.79
N ALA A 64 -15.00 -12.05 5.32
CA ALA A 64 -14.77 -11.25 4.12
C ALA A 64 -13.47 -10.42 4.23
N PRO A 65 -12.55 -10.49 3.25
CA PRO A 65 -11.27 -9.80 3.31
C PRO A 65 -11.40 -8.28 3.42
N ARG A 66 -10.34 -7.65 3.93
CA ARG A 66 -10.19 -6.19 3.96
C ARG A 66 -8.93 -5.75 3.23
N PHE A 67 -9.09 -4.83 2.30
CA PHE A 67 -7.97 -4.06 1.76
C PHE A 67 -7.69 -2.91 2.73
N VAL A 68 -6.46 -2.88 3.25
CA VAL A 68 -6.00 -1.87 4.18
C VAL A 68 -4.82 -1.10 3.59
N TYR A 69 -4.74 0.18 3.95
CA TYR A 69 -3.67 1.10 3.56
C TYR A 69 -3.26 1.94 4.77
N GLY A 70 -2.22 2.75 4.63
CA GLY A 70 -1.73 3.57 5.75
C GLY A 70 -1.17 2.73 6.90
N ALA A 71 -1.44 3.16 8.14
CA ALA A 71 -0.89 2.50 9.33
C ALA A 71 -1.37 1.05 9.50
N LEU A 72 -2.60 0.73 9.08
CA LEU A 72 -3.17 -0.62 9.18
C LEU A 72 -2.48 -1.66 8.29
N MET A 73 -1.59 -1.24 7.39
CA MET A 73 -0.73 -2.18 6.65
C MET A 73 0.28 -2.89 7.56
N LEU A 74 0.63 -2.27 8.71
CA LEU A 74 1.57 -2.82 9.68
C LEU A 74 0.85 -3.87 10.55
N PRO A 75 1.30 -5.14 10.58
CA PRO A 75 0.61 -6.18 11.34
C PRO A 75 0.51 -5.86 12.84
N THR A 76 1.56 -5.27 13.44
CA THR A 76 1.54 -4.84 14.84
C THR A 76 0.47 -3.75 15.11
N VAL A 77 0.27 -2.82 14.19
CA VAL A 77 -0.77 -1.78 14.32
C VAL A 77 -2.15 -2.37 14.14
N LEU A 78 -2.32 -3.23 13.14
CA LEU A 78 -3.59 -3.90 12.89
C LEU A 78 -4.01 -4.71 14.12
N LYS A 79 -3.11 -5.55 14.66
CA LYS A 79 -3.33 -6.35 15.87
C LYS A 79 -3.75 -5.50 17.08
N TYR A 80 -3.15 -4.33 17.23
CA TYR A 80 -3.55 -3.39 18.29
C TYR A 80 -5.00 -2.93 18.18
N TYR A 81 -5.49 -2.62 16.99
CA TYR A 81 -6.86 -2.15 16.83
C TYR A 81 -7.90 -3.27 16.84
N ILE A 82 -7.56 -4.47 16.39
CA ILE A 82 -8.47 -5.63 16.39
C ILE A 82 -8.38 -6.48 17.67
N ASP A 83 -7.64 -6.01 18.68
CA ASP A 83 -7.43 -6.67 19.98
C ASP A 83 -6.92 -8.13 19.85
N VAL A 84 -5.97 -8.33 18.92
CA VAL A 84 -5.31 -9.63 18.70
C VAL A 84 -3.95 -9.61 19.39
N ASP A 85 -3.63 -10.67 20.13
CA ASP A 85 -2.33 -10.82 20.80
C ASP A 85 -1.18 -10.77 19.78
N GLN A 86 -0.11 -10.06 20.13
CA GLN A 86 1.09 -9.96 19.30
C GLN A 86 1.71 -11.31 18.93
N ALA A 87 1.54 -12.35 19.76
CA ALA A 87 2.00 -13.72 19.53
C ALA A 87 1.26 -14.43 18.39
N ILE A 88 0.05 -14.00 18.03
CA ILE A 88 -0.71 -14.55 16.91
C ILE A 88 -0.09 -14.06 15.60
N ASP A 89 0.26 -15.01 14.73
CA ASP A 89 0.91 -14.72 13.45
C ASP A 89 -0.10 -14.31 12.36
N LEU A 90 -0.61 -13.07 12.48
CA LEU A 90 -1.48 -12.46 11.48
C LEU A 90 -0.79 -12.28 10.12
N THR A 91 0.55 -12.28 10.06
CA THR A 91 1.27 -12.04 8.80
C THR A 91 0.91 -13.08 7.74
N ARG A 92 0.61 -14.32 8.14
CA ARG A 92 0.26 -15.42 7.23
C ARG A 92 -1.07 -15.22 6.50
N SER A 93 -1.93 -14.33 6.99
CA SER A 93 -3.19 -13.97 6.31
C SER A 93 -3.10 -12.62 5.61
N MET A 94 -1.90 -12.05 5.47
CA MET A 94 -1.67 -10.77 4.80
C MET A 94 -0.81 -10.96 3.55
N THR A 95 -1.17 -10.27 2.48
CA THR A 95 -0.35 -10.17 1.25
C THR A 95 -0.43 -8.77 0.66
N ARG A 96 0.60 -8.41 -0.11
CA ARG A 96 0.61 -7.16 -0.86
C ARG A 96 -0.49 -7.16 -1.91
N ALA A 97 -1.15 -6.01 -2.04
CA ALA A 97 -2.26 -5.85 -2.94
C ALA A 97 -2.30 -4.46 -3.59
N SER A 98 -3.09 -4.33 -4.65
CA SER A 98 -3.37 -3.05 -5.29
C SER A 98 -4.82 -2.94 -5.73
N ILE A 99 -5.33 -1.71 -5.76
CA ILE A 99 -6.63 -1.36 -6.31
C ILE A 99 -6.45 -0.39 -7.46
N SER A 100 -7.37 -0.39 -8.43
CA SER A 100 -7.39 0.52 -9.56
C SER A 100 -8.62 1.42 -9.54
N GLY A 101 -8.53 2.62 -10.11
CA GLY A 101 -9.57 3.63 -10.07
C GLY A 101 -9.59 4.49 -8.80
N TYR A 102 -8.50 4.50 -8.04
CA TYR A 102 -8.38 5.25 -6.78
C TYR A 102 -7.07 6.03 -6.73
N LYS A 103 -7.09 7.13 -5.97
CA LYS A 103 -5.90 7.93 -5.65
C LYS A 103 -5.75 8.10 -4.14
N LEU A 104 -4.50 8.16 -3.71
CA LEU A 104 -4.13 8.39 -2.33
C LEU A 104 -3.98 9.89 -2.05
N TYR A 105 -4.52 10.32 -0.92
CA TYR A 105 -4.46 11.68 -0.41
C TYR A 105 -4.08 11.66 1.07
N GLU A 106 -3.72 12.81 1.61
CA GLU A 106 -3.54 13.05 3.03
C GLU A 106 -4.56 14.09 3.52
N TYR A 107 -5.09 13.85 4.71
CA TYR A 107 -6.04 14.72 5.40
C TYR A 107 -5.53 15.09 6.80
N GLY A 108 -5.75 16.35 7.18
CA GLY A 108 -5.53 16.83 8.55
C GLY A 108 -4.07 16.94 8.99
N GLU A 109 -3.92 17.23 10.29
CA GLU A 109 -2.66 17.19 11.04
C GLU A 109 -2.90 16.42 12.35
N PRO A 110 -2.24 15.27 12.60
CA PRO A 110 -1.26 14.60 11.73
C PRO A 110 -1.86 14.12 10.41
N ARG A 111 -1.02 14.01 9.37
CA ARG A 111 -1.43 13.69 8.00
C ARG A 111 -1.87 12.23 7.92
N MET A 112 -3.17 12.01 7.86
CA MET A 112 -3.75 10.67 7.75
C MET A 112 -3.99 10.32 6.29
N PRO A 113 -3.56 9.15 5.82
CA PRO A 113 -3.84 8.72 4.46
C PRO A 113 -5.33 8.45 4.28
N VAL A 114 -5.87 8.89 3.15
CA VAL A 114 -7.23 8.56 2.71
C VAL A 114 -7.21 8.24 1.23
N ILE A 115 -8.02 7.28 0.79
CA ILE A 115 -8.17 6.97 -0.62
C ILE A 115 -9.48 7.56 -1.15
N VAL A 116 -9.42 8.10 -2.36
CA VAL A 116 -10.57 8.73 -3.00
C VAL A 116 -10.75 8.12 -4.39
N GLN A 117 -12.00 7.87 -4.78
CA GLN A 117 -12.30 7.42 -6.13
C GLN A 117 -11.77 8.43 -7.17
N SER A 118 -11.08 7.90 -8.18
CA SER A 118 -10.54 8.67 -9.29
C SER A 118 -11.44 8.56 -10.51
N SER A 119 -11.46 9.62 -11.32
CA SER A 119 -12.04 9.58 -12.67
C SER A 119 -11.18 8.81 -13.66
N ASN A 120 -9.89 8.59 -13.35
CA ASN A 120 -9.00 7.78 -14.17
C ASN A 120 -8.97 6.34 -13.64
N PRO A 121 -9.47 5.35 -14.41
CA PRO A 121 -9.48 3.95 -13.99
C PRO A 121 -8.09 3.34 -13.85
N HIS A 122 -7.05 3.98 -14.42
CA HIS A 122 -5.67 3.51 -14.34
C HIS A 122 -4.90 4.03 -13.12
N ASP A 123 -5.47 4.96 -12.35
CA ASP A 123 -4.85 5.36 -11.09
C ASP A 123 -4.90 4.18 -10.12
N THR A 124 -3.79 3.90 -9.45
CA THR A 124 -3.68 2.77 -8.54
C THR A 124 -3.27 3.21 -7.14
N VAL A 125 -3.70 2.44 -6.15
CA VAL A 125 -3.22 2.52 -4.77
C VAL A 125 -2.75 1.14 -4.34
N GLU A 126 -1.57 1.10 -3.71
CA GLU A 126 -1.00 -0.11 -3.11
C GLU A 126 -1.29 -0.16 -1.61
N GLY A 127 -1.50 -1.37 -1.13
CA GLY A 127 -1.87 -1.67 0.24
C GLY A 127 -1.60 -3.13 0.58
N MET A 128 -2.29 -3.60 1.61
CA MET A 128 -2.29 -5.00 2.02
C MET A 128 -3.72 -5.56 1.93
N LEU A 129 -3.86 -6.79 1.47
CA LEU A 129 -5.09 -7.55 1.60
C LEU A 129 -4.97 -8.47 2.81
N VAL A 130 -5.96 -8.40 3.70
CA VAL A 130 -6.02 -9.20 4.94
C VAL A 130 -7.19 -10.17 4.86
N PHE A 131 -6.88 -11.45 4.98
CA PHE A 131 -7.83 -12.57 5.02
C PHE A 131 -8.13 -13.01 6.45
N GLY A 132 -9.18 -13.81 6.64
CA GLY A 132 -9.48 -14.47 7.92
C GLY A 132 -9.86 -13.51 9.06
N LEU A 133 -10.28 -12.29 8.73
CA LEU A 133 -10.79 -11.35 9.72
C LEU A 133 -12.23 -11.74 10.05
N ASP A 134 -12.48 -12.24 11.26
CA ASP A 134 -13.83 -12.51 11.74
C ASP A 134 -14.69 -11.23 11.88
N VAL A 135 -15.94 -11.40 12.31
CA VAL A 135 -16.89 -10.30 12.50
C VAL A 135 -16.39 -9.27 13.52
N GLY A 136 -15.78 -9.72 14.62
CA GLY A 136 -15.25 -8.84 15.66
C GLY A 136 -14.11 -7.98 15.15
N HIS A 137 -13.13 -8.60 14.48
CA HIS A 137 -12.01 -7.88 13.88
C HIS A 137 -12.47 -6.86 12.83
N ARG A 138 -13.44 -7.22 11.98
CA ARG A 138 -13.98 -6.29 10.98
C ARG A 138 -14.74 -5.12 11.61
N ASN A 139 -15.47 -5.37 12.69
CA ASN A 139 -16.19 -4.32 13.41
C ASN A 139 -15.21 -3.36 14.09
N ALA A 140 -14.12 -3.86 14.67
CA ALA A 140 -13.07 -3.02 15.24
C ALA A 140 -12.42 -2.09 14.19
N ILE A 141 -12.14 -2.61 12.99
CA ILE A 141 -11.67 -1.77 11.88
C ILE A 141 -12.74 -0.73 11.47
N TYR A 142 -14.01 -1.12 11.46
CA TYR A 142 -15.11 -0.20 11.15
C TYR A 142 -15.25 0.91 12.19
N GLU A 143 -15.13 0.61 13.48
CA GLU A 143 -15.18 1.62 14.55
C GLU A 143 -14.01 2.62 14.45
N LEU A 144 -12.84 2.15 14.02
CA LEU A 144 -11.67 2.99 13.78
C LEU A 144 -11.84 3.91 12.57
N GLU A 145 -12.21 3.36 11.42
CA GLU A 145 -12.18 4.06 10.12
C GLU A 145 -13.51 4.73 9.77
N GLY A 146 -14.63 4.16 10.23
CA GLY A 146 -16.00 4.53 9.88
C GLY A 146 -16.45 5.92 10.34
N GLY A 147 -15.70 6.55 11.25
CA GLY A 147 -15.97 7.93 11.68
C GLY A 147 -15.60 8.98 10.63
N LEU A 148 -14.68 8.65 9.72
CA LEU A 148 -14.14 9.58 8.71
C LEU A 148 -14.36 9.08 7.27
N MET A 149 -14.44 7.77 7.09
CA MET A 149 -14.47 7.11 5.79
C MET A 149 -15.61 6.10 5.72
N GLU A 150 -16.03 5.79 4.51
CA GLU A 150 -17.15 4.88 4.27
C GLU A 150 -16.63 3.52 3.80
N LEU A 151 -17.26 2.45 4.28
CA LEU A 151 -16.95 1.10 3.82
C LEU A 151 -17.54 0.87 2.42
N VAL A 152 -16.67 0.54 1.48
CA VAL A 152 -17.01 0.25 0.09
C VAL A 152 -16.50 -1.13 -0.33
N ASN A 153 -17.12 -1.72 -1.36
CA ASN A 153 -16.60 -2.91 -2.01
C ASN A 153 -15.53 -2.52 -3.03
N ALA A 154 -14.40 -3.22 -3.03
CA ALA A 154 -13.28 -3.00 -3.92
C ALA A 154 -12.85 -4.31 -4.59
N ARG A 155 -12.41 -4.19 -5.85
CA ARG A 155 -11.74 -5.27 -6.57
C ARG A 155 -10.23 -5.11 -6.41
N VAL A 156 -9.63 -6.04 -5.70
CA VAL A 156 -8.25 -5.99 -5.25
C VAL A 156 -7.41 -6.96 -6.07
N GLN A 157 -6.31 -6.49 -6.67
CA GLN A 157 -5.35 -7.33 -7.36
C GLN A 157 -4.25 -7.79 -6.40
N ILE A 158 -3.98 -9.09 -6.38
CA ILE A 158 -2.87 -9.72 -5.66
C ILE A 158 -1.99 -10.52 -6.63
N CYS A 159 -0.73 -10.71 -6.26
CA CYS A 159 0.19 -11.61 -6.96
C CYS A 159 0.11 -13.00 -6.36
N LEU A 160 -0.02 -14.01 -7.21
CA LEU A 160 0.04 -15.41 -6.81
C LEU A 160 1.44 -15.98 -7.01
N SER A 161 1.77 -16.99 -6.21
CA SER A 161 2.90 -17.87 -6.47
C SER A 161 2.45 -19.01 -7.40
N ASP A 162 3.21 -19.24 -8.46
CA ASP A 162 3.03 -20.42 -9.31
C ASP A 162 3.87 -21.57 -8.73
N SER A 163 3.19 -22.55 -8.15
CA SER A 163 3.81 -23.75 -7.59
C SER A 163 4.21 -24.78 -8.66
N SER A 164 3.89 -24.54 -9.94
CA SER A 164 4.06 -25.52 -11.03
C SER A 164 5.41 -25.48 -11.75
N LEU A 165 6.22 -24.43 -11.59
CA LEU A 165 7.51 -24.27 -12.29
C LEU A 165 8.66 -23.98 -11.32
N GLY A 166 9.41 -25.02 -10.97
CA GLY A 166 10.53 -25.01 -10.02
C GLY A 166 11.77 -24.19 -10.38
N SER A 167 11.67 -23.09 -11.13
CA SER A 167 12.79 -22.15 -11.33
C SER A 167 12.44 -20.78 -11.93
N HIS A 168 11.17 -20.49 -12.24
CA HIS A 168 10.79 -19.20 -12.81
C HIS A 168 9.55 -18.65 -12.08
N GLU A 169 9.72 -17.58 -11.29
CA GLU A 169 8.61 -16.83 -10.66
C GLU A 169 7.74 -16.17 -11.74
N ILE A 170 6.85 -16.93 -12.36
CA ILE A 170 5.75 -16.35 -13.13
C ILE A 170 4.70 -15.95 -12.10
N ARG A 171 4.62 -14.65 -11.79
CA ARG A 171 3.58 -14.10 -10.91
C ARG A 171 2.31 -13.91 -11.73
N SER A 172 1.34 -14.80 -11.59
CA SER A 172 -0.01 -14.56 -12.10
C SER A 172 -0.76 -13.60 -11.16
N GLY A 173 -1.65 -12.78 -11.72
CA GLY A 173 -2.47 -11.86 -10.94
C GLY A 173 -3.86 -12.45 -10.68
N ARG A 174 -4.39 -12.25 -9.47
CA ARG A 174 -5.79 -12.58 -9.14
C ARG A 174 -6.53 -11.36 -8.61
N THR A 175 -7.78 -11.22 -9.06
CA THR A 175 -8.73 -10.26 -8.51
C THR A 175 -9.52 -10.89 -7.36
N VAL A 176 -9.60 -10.20 -6.23
CA VAL A 176 -10.36 -10.60 -5.04
C VAL A 176 -11.32 -9.46 -4.66
N ASP A 177 -12.57 -9.80 -4.38
CA ASP A 177 -13.52 -8.86 -3.80
C ASP A 177 -13.22 -8.68 -2.30
N ALA A 178 -13.07 -7.43 -1.87
CA ALA A 178 -12.76 -7.09 -0.49
C ALA A 178 -13.50 -5.81 -0.06
N GLY A 179 -13.69 -5.65 1.25
CA GLY A 179 -14.09 -4.36 1.80
C GLY A 179 -12.91 -3.42 1.97
N MET A 180 -13.17 -2.14 1.87
CA MET A 180 -12.16 -1.08 1.90
C MET A 180 -12.80 0.19 2.45
N PHE A 181 -12.06 1.00 3.21
CA PHE A 181 -12.55 2.33 3.62
C PHE A 181 -12.13 3.36 2.60
N ALA A 182 -13.04 4.22 2.18
CA ALA A 182 -12.78 5.26 1.20
C ALA A 182 -13.39 6.60 1.64
N TRP A 183 -12.71 7.68 1.30
CA TRP A 183 -13.21 9.03 1.49
C TRP A 183 -14.24 9.37 0.43
N LEU A 184 -15.50 9.52 0.86
CA LEU A 184 -16.63 9.91 -0.01
C LEU A 184 -17.05 11.38 0.19
N HIS A 185 -16.39 12.08 1.11
CA HIS A 185 -16.63 13.49 1.36
C HIS A 185 -16.00 14.39 0.27
N PRO A 186 -16.37 15.67 0.23
CA PRO A 186 -15.72 16.64 -0.65
C PRO A 186 -14.19 16.65 -0.46
N LYS A 187 -13.43 16.92 -1.55
CA LYS A 187 -11.95 16.78 -1.57
C LYS A 187 -11.23 18.01 -1.00
N GLU A 188 -11.96 19.01 -0.52
CA GLU A 188 -11.42 20.24 0.04
C GLU A 188 -10.52 19.92 1.24
N GLY A 189 -9.32 20.49 1.24
CA GLY A 189 -8.32 20.26 2.29
C GLY A 189 -7.51 18.97 2.13
N LEU A 190 -7.84 18.10 1.16
CA LEU A 190 -7.03 16.93 0.84
C LEU A 190 -5.77 17.31 0.06
N LYS A 191 -4.63 16.74 0.44
CA LYS A 191 -3.36 16.87 -0.29
C LYS A 191 -3.09 15.60 -1.07
N LEU A 192 -2.90 15.71 -2.39
CA LEU A 192 -2.63 14.56 -3.24
C LEU A 192 -1.25 13.95 -2.90
N VAL A 193 -1.22 12.63 -2.71
CA VAL A 193 0.03 11.86 -2.62
C VAL A 193 0.41 11.42 -4.03
N GLN A 194 1.64 11.71 -4.45
CA GLN A 194 2.12 11.37 -5.80
C GLN A 194 2.44 9.86 -5.97
N ASN A 195 2.75 9.18 -4.86
CA ASN A 195 3.03 7.75 -4.85
C ASN A 195 1.74 6.92 -4.80
N THR A 196 1.85 5.65 -5.20
CA THR A 196 0.75 4.69 -5.12
C THR A 196 0.59 4.13 -3.71
N ALA A 197 1.60 4.21 -2.86
CA ALA A 197 1.58 3.77 -1.47
C ALA A 197 1.82 4.95 -0.51
N TRP A 198 1.22 4.88 0.68
CA TRP A 198 1.51 5.82 1.75
C TRP A 198 2.87 5.51 2.38
N SER A 199 3.67 6.54 2.67
CA SER A 199 4.98 6.37 3.29
C SER A 199 4.85 6.07 4.77
N LEU A 200 5.34 4.89 5.18
CA LEU A 200 5.40 4.51 6.60
C LEU A 200 6.58 5.15 7.33
N ASP A 201 7.51 5.82 6.63
CA ASP A 201 8.77 6.30 7.21
C ASP A 201 8.58 7.30 8.35
N GLU A 202 7.61 8.20 8.23
CA GLU A 202 7.33 9.21 9.26
C GLU A 202 6.56 8.58 10.42
N PHE A 203 5.55 7.75 10.11
CA PHE A 203 4.75 7.07 11.12
C PHE A 203 5.57 6.14 12.03
N LEU A 204 6.50 5.38 11.46
CA LEU A 204 7.37 4.47 12.21
C LEU A 204 8.35 5.20 13.14
N LYS A 205 8.55 6.51 12.95
CA LYS A 205 9.38 7.37 13.83
C LYS A 205 8.54 8.15 14.84
N ASP A 206 7.21 8.08 14.73
CA ASP A 206 6.29 8.82 15.59
C ASP A 206 6.08 8.07 16.93
N GLN A 207 5.87 8.85 17.99
CA GLN A 207 5.50 8.37 19.31
C GLN A 207 4.22 7.52 19.29
N ILE A 208 3.31 7.76 18.35
CA ILE A 208 2.09 6.95 18.18
C ILE A 208 2.45 5.48 17.92
N TYR A 209 3.35 5.22 16.96
CA TYR A 209 3.78 3.85 16.65
C TYR A 209 4.50 3.20 17.83
N ASP A 210 5.39 3.95 18.51
CA ASP A 210 6.10 3.46 19.68
C ASP A 210 5.15 3.05 20.82
N ASN A 211 4.11 3.85 21.05
CA ASN A 211 3.10 3.56 22.08
C ASN A 211 2.33 2.27 21.74
N ILE A 212 1.91 2.11 20.48
CA ILE A 212 1.23 0.91 19.99
C ILE A 212 2.13 -0.33 20.18
N ALA A 213 3.37 -0.26 19.71
CA ALA A 213 4.32 -1.36 19.80
C ALA A 213 4.69 -1.71 21.25
N GLN A 214 4.73 -0.74 22.16
CA GLN A 214 4.91 -0.99 23.59
C GLN A 214 3.68 -1.65 24.21
N SER A 215 2.47 -1.18 23.87
CA SER A 215 1.22 -1.76 24.37
C SER A 215 1.12 -3.24 24.02
N GLN A 216 1.37 -3.57 22.75
CA GLN A 216 1.36 -4.96 22.27
C GLN A 216 2.40 -5.85 22.97
N ARG A 217 3.58 -5.30 23.28
CA ARG A 217 4.60 -6.06 24.06
C ARG A 217 4.19 -6.32 25.50
N ARG A 218 3.45 -5.40 26.15
CA ARG A 218 2.99 -5.58 27.54
C ARG A 218 1.92 -6.66 27.64
N LEU A 219 0.95 -6.66 26.73
CA LEU A 219 -0.11 -7.66 26.69
C LEU A 219 0.44 -9.09 26.58
N SER A 220 1.47 -9.30 25.74
CA SER A 220 2.10 -10.62 25.63
C SER A 220 2.86 -11.07 26.89
N LEU A 221 3.33 -10.15 27.73
CA LEU A 221 3.99 -10.49 28.99
C LEU A 221 2.96 -10.85 30.07
N ASP A 222 1.86 -10.09 30.17
CA ASP A 222 0.81 -10.33 31.17
C ASP A 222 0.00 -11.60 30.87
N GLY A 223 -0.21 -11.94 29.58
CA GLY A 223 -0.86 -13.18 29.15
C GLY A 223 -0.05 -14.46 29.45
N SER A 224 1.27 -14.33 29.64
CA SER A 224 2.16 -15.44 30.01
C SER A 224 2.18 -15.77 31.52
N GLY A 225 1.59 -14.91 32.35
CA GLY A 225 1.59 -15.03 33.81
C GLY A 225 0.43 -15.81 34.44
N GLN A 226 -0.49 -16.38 33.64
CA GLN A 226 -1.67 -17.10 34.16
C GLN A 226 -1.60 -18.63 34.12
N PHE A 227 -0.43 -19.22 33.81
CA PHE A 227 -0.21 -20.67 33.92
C PHE A 227 0.92 -20.98 34.91
N THR A 228 0.60 -20.97 36.20
CA THR A 228 1.36 -21.65 37.27
C THR A 228 0.43 -22.16 38.34
#